data_AF-A0A1Q5U3L7-F1
#
_entry.id   AF-A0A1Q5U3L7-F1
#
_cell.length_a   1.000
_cell.length_b   1.000
_cell.length_c   1.000
_cell.angle_alpha   90.00
_cell.angle_beta   90.00
_cell.angle_gamma   90.00
#
_symmetry.space_group_name_H-M   'P 1'
#
loop_
_entity.id
_entity.type
_entity.pdbx_description
1 polymer ?
#
loop_
_entity_poly.entity_id
_entity_poly.type
_entity_poly.pdbx_seq_one_letter_code
_entity_poly.pdbx_strand_id
1 'polypeptide(L)'
;MSNTMVLSLPDNNGNLIIGQSFLFTVTLLSDNNIDDNSTITFYNNKNITVPSDAITLILNNDKKKALATVTLTVSNTISENEEIYFSVKTSLSGIQPKTLKYTARTIDSSSLELKIDDIFCQYQYHLMIQK
;
A
#
# COMPACT_ATOMS: atom_id res chain seq x y z
N MET A 1 -23.52 11.58 -13.96
CA MET A 1 -22.19 10.96 -14.15
C MET A 1 -21.64 10.71 -12.77
N SER A 2 -21.34 9.47 -12.45
CA SER A 2 -20.77 9.07 -11.16
C SER A 2 -19.28 8.79 -11.34
N ASN A 3 -18.46 9.49 -10.57
CA ASN A 3 -17.03 9.24 -10.46
C ASN A 3 -16.73 8.84 -9.02
N THR A 4 -16.01 7.75 -8.83
CA THR A 4 -15.72 7.20 -7.50
C THR A 4 -14.25 6.86 -7.36
N MET A 5 -13.68 7.15 -6.19
CA MET A 5 -12.34 6.73 -5.79
C MET A 5 -12.43 5.69 -4.67
N VAL A 6 -11.86 4.52 -4.90
CA VAL A 6 -11.78 3.42 -3.92
C VAL A 6 -10.32 3.28 -3.49
N LEU A 7 -10.10 3.10 -2.20
CA LEU A 7 -8.78 2.97 -1.59
C LEU A 7 -8.68 1.59 -0.97
N SER A 8 -7.56 0.91 -1.19
CA SER A 8 -7.31 -0.44 -0.65
C SER A 8 -5.95 -0.50 0.02
N LEU A 9 -5.94 -1.05 1.22
CA LEU A 9 -4.77 -1.21 2.08
C LEU A 9 -4.66 -2.68 2.52
N PRO A 10 -3.48 -3.13 2.98
CA PRO A 10 -3.30 -4.51 3.45
C PRO A 10 -4.04 -4.80 4.76
N ASP A 11 -4.27 -3.79 5.61
CA ASP A 11 -5.04 -3.94 6.85
C ASP A 11 -6.09 -2.82 6.98
N ASN A 12 -7.32 -3.20 7.28
CA ASN A 12 -8.46 -2.30 7.47
C ASN A 12 -8.76 -2.04 8.96
N ASN A 13 -7.96 -2.56 9.88
CA ASN A 13 -8.20 -2.47 11.33
C ASN A 13 -7.86 -1.09 11.93
N GLY A 14 -7.56 -0.08 11.11
CA GLY A 14 -7.24 1.28 11.56
C GLY A 14 -5.88 1.42 12.24
N ASN A 15 -5.03 0.39 12.13
CA ASN A 15 -3.69 0.34 12.71
C ASN A 15 -2.64 0.20 11.62
N LEU A 16 -1.46 0.78 11.85
CA LEU A 16 -0.29 0.57 11.01
C LEU A 16 0.94 0.31 11.89
N ILE A 17 1.79 -0.61 11.44
CA ILE A 17 2.99 -1.00 12.17
C ILE A 17 4.10 0.03 11.95
N ILE A 18 4.72 0.50 13.04
CA ILE A 18 5.86 1.42 13.03
C ILE A 18 7.01 0.82 12.18
N GLY A 19 7.55 1.60 11.25
CA GLY A 19 8.63 1.18 10.35
C GLY A 19 8.21 0.23 9.21
N GLN A 20 6.95 -0.18 9.14
CA GLN A 20 6.47 -1.06 8.06
C GLN A 20 6.35 -0.29 6.73
N SER A 21 6.70 -0.97 5.64
CA SER A 21 6.32 -0.55 4.29
C SER A 21 5.22 -1.45 3.75
N PHE A 22 4.27 -0.87 3.02
CA PHE A 22 3.14 -1.61 2.46
C PHE A 22 2.63 -1.01 1.14
N LEU A 23 1.93 -1.84 0.37
CA LEU A 23 1.29 -1.41 -0.88
C LEU A 23 -0.05 -0.74 -0.61
N PHE A 24 -0.24 0.45 -1.15
CA PHE A 24 -1.48 1.19 -1.15
C PHE A 24 -2.00 1.30 -2.57
N THR A 25 -3.26 0.92 -2.79
CA THR A 25 -3.87 0.95 -4.13
C THR A 25 -5.01 1.94 -4.18
N VAL A 26 -4.98 2.83 -5.18
CA VAL A 26 -6.08 3.71 -5.55
C VAL A 26 -6.73 3.17 -6.82
N THR A 27 -8.04 3.01 -6.79
CA THR A 27 -8.86 2.68 -7.96
C THR A 27 -9.82 3.82 -8.24
N LEU A 28 -9.79 4.34 -9.47
CA LEU A 28 -10.81 5.26 -9.98
C LEU A 28 -11.80 4.51 -10.85
N LEU A 29 -13.07 4.83 -10.68
CA LEU A 29 -14.19 4.33 -11.47
C LEU A 29 -14.97 5.53 -12.01
N SER A 30 -15.30 5.51 -13.30
CA SER A 30 -16.10 6.55 -13.96
C SER A 30 -17.08 5.93 -14.96
N ASP A 31 -18.25 6.56 -15.12
CA ASP A 31 -19.17 6.23 -16.21
C ASP A 31 -18.63 6.64 -17.59
N ASN A 32 -17.71 7.62 -17.62
CA ASN A 32 -17.07 8.15 -18.82
C ASN A 32 -15.63 7.64 -18.95
N ASN A 33 -15.04 7.90 -20.13
CA ASN A 33 -13.63 7.65 -20.34
C ASN A 33 -12.78 8.55 -19.42
N ILE A 34 -11.89 7.92 -18.68
CA ILE A 34 -10.83 8.55 -17.90
C ILE A 34 -9.74 8.99 -18.88
N ASP A 35 -9.12 10.14 -18.64
CA ASP A 35 -7.99 10.63 -19.45
C ASP A 35 -6.74 9.78 -19.18
N ASP A 36 -5.97 9.48 -20.23
CA ASP A 36 -4.74 8.69 -20.15
C ASP A 36 -3.66 9.37 -19.27
N ASN A 37 -3.73 10.69 -19.09
CA ASN A 37 -2.84 11.47 -18.21
C ASN A 37 -3.36 11.61 -16.77
N SER A 38 -4.43 10.92 -16.40
CA SER A 38 -5.01 11.03 -15.07
C SER A 38 -3.99 10.64 -14.00
N THR A 39 -3.94 11.40 -12.91
CA THR A 39 -2.99 11.19 -11.83
C THR A 39 -3.66 11.17 -10.46
N ILE A 40 -2.95 10.61 -9.49
CA ILE A 40 -3.21 10.81 -8.06
C ILE A 40 -2.07 11.62 -7.44
N THR A 41 -2.37 12.34 -6.37
CA THR A 41 -1.38 13.11 -5.61
C THR A 41 -1.63 12.94 -4.12
N PHE A 42 -0.56 12.65 -3.38
CA PHE A 42 -0.58 12.63 -1.93
C PHE A 42 -0.28 14.02 -1.38
N TYR A 43 -0.94 14.38 -0.28
CA TYR A 43 -0.72 15.64 0.40
C TYR A 43 -1.11 15.52 1.87
N ASN A 44 -0.71 16.51 2.67
CA ASN A 44 -1.04 16.58 4.10
C ASN A 44 -0.82 15.24 4.81
N ASN A 45 0.44 14.82 4.91
CA ASN A 45 0.83 13.58 5.56
C ASN A 45 1.54 13.85 6.89
N LYS A 46 1.42 12.90 7.82
CA LYS A 46 2.13 12.90 9.10
C LYS A 46 2.49 11.47 9.47
N ASN A 47 3.70 11.29 9.99
CA ASN A 47 4.20 10.00 10.49
C ASN A 47 4.24 8.88 9.43
N ILE A 48 4.20 9.24 8.14
CA ILE A 48 4.25 8.33 7.00
C ILE A 48 4.93 8.99 5.80
N THR A 49 5.76 8.24 5.10
CA THR A 49 6.36 8.65 3.83
C THR A 49 5.44 8.26 2.69
N VAL A 50 5.10 9.25 1.87
CA VAL A 50 4.28 9.13 0.66
C VAL A 50 5.07 9.64 -0.55
N PRO A 51 4.75 9.20 -1.78
CA PRO A 51 5.35 9.77 -2.99
C PRO A 51 5.12 11.28 -3.08
N SER A 52 6.17 12.03 -3.41
CA SER A 52 6.13 13.49 -3.57
C SER A 52 5.50 13.93 -4.88
N ASP A 53 5.72 13.16 -5.94
CA ASP A 53 5.26 13.49 -7.29
C ASP A 53 3.86 12.94 -7.57
N ALA A 54 3.22 13.50 -8.58
CA ALA A 54 1.97 12.96 -9.10
C ALA A 54 2.21 11.60 -9.75
N ILE A 55 1.30 10.66 -9.51
CA ILE A 55 1.44 9.27 -9.96
C ILE A 55 0.39 9.02 -11.03
N THR A 56 0.85 8.67 -12.22
CA THR A 56 -0.02 8.32 -13.34
C THR A 56 -0.78 7.04 -13.05
N LEU A 57 -2.07 7.05 -13.35
CA LEU A 57 -2.92 5.88 -13.24
C LEU A 57 -2.77 5.00 -14.48
N ILE A 58 -2.82 3.69 -14.26
CA ILE A 58 -2.87 2.68 -15.33
C ILE A 58 -4.34 2.44 -15.66
N LEU A 59 -4.74 2.82 -16.88
CA LEU A 59 -6.10 2.59 -17.37
C LEU A 59 -6.30 1.14 -17.79
N ASN A 60 -7.52 0.65 -17.62
CA ASN A 60 -7.96 -0.59 -18.24
C ASN A 60 -8.42 -0.35 -19.70
N ASN A 61 -8.66 -1.44 -20.43
CA ASN A 61 -9.00 -1.37 -21.86
C ASN A 61 -10.29 -0.58 -22.18
N ASP A 62 -11.27 -0.56 -21.27
CA ASP A 62 -12.53 0.17 -21.49
C ASP A 62 -12.45 1.65 -21.06
N LYS A 63 -11.30 2.10 -20.53
CA LYS A 63 -11.03 3.45 -20.01
C LYS A 63 -11.97 3.94 -18.91
N LYS A 64 -12.78 3.06 -18.31
CA LYS A 64 -13.70 3.41 -17.22
C LYS A 64 -13.14 3.10 -15.85
N LYS A 65 -12.01 2.38 -15.78
CA LYS A 65 -11.30 2.06 -14.55
C LYS A 65 -9.82 2.39 -14.71
N ALA A 66 -9.26 3.05 -13.69
CA ALA A 66 -7.83 3.33 -13.64
C ALA A 66 -7.28 2.98 -12.25
N LEU A 67 -6.06 2.47 -12.18
CA LEU A 67 -5.43 2.02 -10.93
C LEU A 67 -4.03 2.59 -10.77
N ALA A 68 -3.65 2.89 -9.53
CA ALA A 68 -2.28 3.21 -9.16
C ALA A 68 -1.97 2.48 -7.85
N THR A 69 -0.83 1.77 -7.83
CA THR A 69 -0.33 1.08 -6.65
C THR A 69 1.02 1.68 -6.28
N VAL A 70 1.16 2.05 -5.01
CA VAL A 70 2.34 2.75 -4.50
C VAL A 70 2.78 2.14 -3.18
N THR A 71 4.06 2.27 -2.86
CA THR A 71 4.57 1.87 -1.55
C THR A 71 4.53 3.06 -0.60
N LEU A 72 3.93 2.86 0.57
CA LEU A 72 3.97 3.82 1.68
C LEU A 72 4.80 3.22 2.82
N THR A 73 5.47 4.08 3.58
CA THR A 73 6.32 3.64 4.71
C THR A 73 5.98 4.41 5.97
N VAL A 74 5.63 3.70 7.04
CA VAL A 74 5.38 4.30 8.34
C VAL A 74 6.70 4.74 8.96
N SER A 75 6.73 5.93 9.56
CA SER A 75 7.94 6.42 10.24
C SER A 75 8.40 5.44 11.34
N ASN A 76 9.71 5.30 11.51
CA ASN A 76 10.33 4.47 12.54
C ASN A 76 10.66 5.24 13.83
N THR A 77 10.44 6.56 13.86
CA THR A 77 10.79 7.43 14.99
C THR A 77 9.58 7.90 15.81
N ILE A 78 8.42 7.28 15.62
CA ILE A 78 7.16 7.65 16.27
C ILE A 78 6.85 6.70 17.42
N SER A 79 6.11 7.18 18.42
CA SER A 79 5.68 6.33 19.53
C SER A 79 4.43 5.52 19.19
N GLU A 80 4.22 4.42 19.90
CA GLU A 80 2.96 3.69 19.82
C GLU A 80 1.77 4.59 20.20
N ASN A 81 0.62 4.36 19.58
CA ASN A 81 -0.60 5.16 19.70
C ASN A 81 -0.57 6.54 19.02
N GLU A 82 0.53 6.93 18.36
CA GLU A 82 0.54 8.17 17.60
C GLU A 82 -0.36 8.12 16.35
N GLU A 83 -0.96 9.26 16.01
CA GLU A 83 -1.76 9.40 14.80
C GLU A 83 -0.85 9.36 13.56
N ILE A 84 -1.25 8.56 12.59
CA ILE A 84 -0.70 8.53 11.23
C ILE A 84 -1.81 8.99 10.30
N TYR A 85 -1.54 9.95 9.42
CA TYR A 85 -2.52 10.34 8.42
C TYR A 85 -1.88 10.75 7.10
N PHE A 86 -2.66 10.64 6.04
CA PHE A 86 -2.33 11.18 4.72
C PHE A 86 -3.62 11.42 3.93
N SER A 87 -3.56 12.36 3.01
CA SER A 87 -4.66 12.65 2.10
C SER A 87 -4.28 12.34 0.65
N VAL A 88 -5.27 11.90 -0.13
CA VAL A 88 -5.13 11.56 -1.54
C VAL A 88 -6.19 12.31 -2.33
N LYS A 89 -5.77 12.94 -3.42
CA LYS A 89 -6.64 13.53 -4.44
C LYS A 89 -6.31 12.98 -5.81
N THR A 90 -7.23 13.17 -6.75
CA THR A 90 -7.08 12.79 -8.16
C THR A 90 -7.23 14.02 -9.05
N SER A 91 -6.66 13.98 -10.25
CA SER A 91 -6.91 14.97 -11.30
C SER A 91 -8.29 14.81 -11.95
N LEU A 92 -8.97 13.66 -11.76
CA LEU A 92 -10.32 13.42 -12.29
C LEU A 92 -11.36 14.28 -11.54
N SER A 93 -12.11 15.08 -12.28
CA SER A 93 -13.11 16.00 -11.71
C SER A 93 -14.29 15.25 -11.07
N GLY A 94 -14.96 15.91 -10.12
CA GLY A 94 -16.13 15.36 -9.44
C GLY A 94 -15.83 14.30 -8.37
N ILE A 95 -14.56 14.03 -8.06
CA ILE A 95 -14.15 13.18 -6.95
C ILE A 95 -13.61 14.06 -5.81
N GLN A 96 -14.18 13.89 -4.61
CA GLN A 96 -13.67 14.56 -3.42
C GLN A 96 -12.38 13.88 -2.92
N PRO A 97 -11.39 14.65 -2.45
CA PRO A 97 -10.22 14.10 -1.80
C PRO A 97 -10.60 13.24 -0.58
N LYS A 98 -9.76 12.24 -0.28
CA LYS A 98 -9.95 11.36 0.88
C LYS A 98 -8.76 11.49 1.82
N THR A 99 -9.05 11.56 3.11
CA THR A 99 -8.06 11.52 4.19
C THR A 99 -8.21 10.21 4.93
N LEU A 100 -7.10 9.51 5.11
CA LEU A 100 -7.05 8.30 5.92
C LEU A 100 -6.30 8.57 7.21
N LYS A 101 -6.79 7.99 8.30
CA LYS A 101 -6.23 8.12 9.64
C LYS A 101 -6.05 6.74 10.25
N TYR A 102 -4.91 6.56 10.88
CA TYR A 102 -4.50 5.32 11.52
C TYR A 102 -3.84 5.62 12.86
N THR A 103 -3.72 4.57 13.67
CA THR A 103 -2.95 4.59 14.90
C THR A 103 -1.69 3.75 14.73
N ALA A 104 -0.54 4.30 15.14
CA ALA A 104 0.73 3.59 15.16
C ALA A 104 0.71 2.44 16.17
N ARG A 105 1.17 1.27 15.75
CA ARG A 105 1.30 0.06 16.59
C ARG A 105 2.71 -0.50 16.50
N THR A 106 3.18 -1.06 17.59
CA THR A 106 4.38 -1.91 17.58
C THR A 106 4.00 -3.34 17.15
N ILE A 107 4.98 -4.09 16.69
CA ILE A 107 4.80 -5.53 16.52
C ILE A 107 4.84 -6.15 17.91
N ASP A 108 3.78 -6.85 18.29
CA ASP A 108 3.83 -7.71 19.45
C ASP A 108 4.73 -8.91 19.14
N SER A 109 5.97 -8.84 19.63
CA SER A 109 6.96 -9.91 19.46
C SER A 109 6.50 -11.26 20.01
N SER A 110 5.55 -11.29 20.94
CA SER A 110 4.98 -12.53 21.48
C SER A 110 3.95 -13.21 20.55
N SER A 111 3.48 -12.50 19.53
CA SER A 111 2.53 -12.99 18.52
C SER A 111 3.19 -13.36 17.18
N LEU A 112 4.51 -13.21 17.04
CA LEU A 112 5.22 -13.57 15.82
C LEU A 112 5.43 -15.08 15.72
N GLU A 113 4.53 -15.77 15.03
CA GLU A 113 4.73 -17.16 14.62
C GLU A 113 5.44 -17.22 13.26
N LEU A 114 6.72 -17.57 13.24
CA LEU A 114 7.41 -17.94 12.00
C LEU A 114 7.04 -19.39 11.66
N LYS A 115 6.08 -19.57 10.76
CA LYS A 115 5.77 -20.89 10.18
C LYS A 115 6.73 -21.14 9.02
N ILE A 116 7.75 -21.96 9.27
CA ILE A 116 8.59 -22.53 8.22
C ILE A 116 7.84 -23.76 7.71
N ASP A 117 7.24 -23.66 6.51
CA ASP A 117 6.79 -24.85 5.81
C ASP A 117 8.03 -25.62 5.33
N ASP A 118 8.27 -26.78 5.93
CA ASP A 118 9.38 -27.68 5.60
C ASP A 118 9.31 -28.12 4.12
N ILE A 119 10.10 -27.46 3.26
CA ILE A 119 10.34 -27.90 1.89
C ILE A 119 11.86 -27.98 1.66
N PHE A 120 12.37 -29.19 1.91
CA PHE A 120 13.60 -29.82 1.38
C PHE A 120 14.97 -29.25 1.76
N CYS A 121 15.52 -29.74 2.87
CA CYS A 121 16.97 -29.95 3.01
C CYS A 121 17.33 -31.42 2.71
N GLN A 122 17.39 -31.81 1.43
CA GLN A 122 18.11 -33.01 1.01
C GLN A 122 19.45 -32.60 0.38
N TYR A 123 20.48 -32.46 1.21
CA TYR A 123 21.87 -32.54 0.74
C TYR A 123 22.33 -34.00 0.88
N GLN A 124 22.26 -34.77 -0.21
CA GLN A 124 22.97 -36.04 -0.30
C GLN A 124 24.44 -35.75 -0.59
N TYR A 125 25.29 -35.87 0.45
CA TYR A 125 26.73 -35.91 0.26
C TYR A 125 27.11 -37.27 -0.33
N HIS A 126 27.47 -37.31 -1.61
CA HIS A 126 28.10 -38.49 -2.21
C HIS A 126 29.58 -38.52 -1.80
N LEU A 127 29.86 -39.17 -0.67
CA LEU A 127 31.23 -39.43 -0.23
C LEU A 127 31.76 -40.65 -1.00
N MET A 128 32.55 -40.40 -2.05
CA MET A 128 33.39 -41.42 -2.66
C MET A 128 34.57 -41.71 -1.73
N ILE A 129 34.51 -42.82 -0.98
CA ILE A 129 35.70 -43.45 -0.39
C ILE A 129 35.86 -44.82 -1.04
N GLN A 130 37.01 -44.99 -1.71
CA GLN A 130 37.42 -46.20 -2.41
C GLN A 130 37.77 -47.35 -1.47
N LYS A 131 37.69 -48.57 -2.00
CA LYS A 131 38.78 -49.54 -1.88
C LYS A 131 38.87 -50.44 -3.11
#